data_AF-A0A1B0DGX2-F1
#
_entry.id   AF-A0A1B0DGX2-F1
#
_cell.length_a   1.000
_cell.length_b   1.000
_cell.length_c   1.000
_cell.angle_alpha   90.00
_cell.angle_beta   90.00
_cell.angle_gamma   90.00
#
_symmetry.space_group_name_H-M   'P 1'
#
loop_
_entity.id
_entity.type
_entity.pdbx_description
1 polymer ?
#
loop_
_entity_poly.entity_id
_entity_poly.type
_entity_poly.pdbx_seq_one_letter_code
_entity_poly.pdbx_strand_id
1 'polypeptide(L)'
;MVRSICQPKFKISDEEALNYRKGIFGQTKDSKCYVNCIFENMQSMKRGKFQVDSSKKQADLLLPDDIKGPTIDAMEACRGCTDGIKDHCDAAFVLLECLLKNNKNFFFP
;
A
#
# COMPACT_ATOMS: atom_id res chain seq x y z
N MET A 1 0.97 14.54 0.76
CA MET A 1 1.60 14.64 2.09
C MET A 1 2.47 13.42 2.41
N VAL A 2 1.98 12.19 2.27
CA VAL A 2 2.78 10.99 2.61
C VAL A 2 3.92 10.75 1.61
N ARG A 3 3.66 10.92 0.31
CA ARG A 3 4.68 10.83 -0.76
C ARG A 3 5.91 11.71 -0.49
N SER A 4 5.72 12.97 -0.11
CA SER A 4 6.81 13.91 0.18
C SER A 4 7.65 13.54 1.41
N ILE A 5 7.14 12.68 2.30
CA ILE A 5 7.89 12.15 3.45
C ILE A 5 8.73 10.94 3.02
N CYS A 6 8.15 10.04 2.23
CA CYS A 6 8.78 8.76 1.91
C CYS A 6 9.75 8.82 0.72
N GLN A 7 9.48 9.65 -0.30
CA GLN A 7 10.37 9.77 -1.47
C GLN A 7 11.82 10.09 -1.12
N PRO A 8 12.14 11.16 -0.35
CA PRO A 8 13.53 11.48 -0.04
C PRO A 8 14.22 10.41 0.81
N LYS A 9 13.46 9.68 1.65
CA LYS A 9 13.98 8.62 2.51
C LYS A 9 14.52 7.41 1.73
N PHE A 10 13.89 7.11 0.60
CA PHE A 10 14.24 5.95 -0.25
C PHE A 10 14.71 6.36 -1.64
N LYS A 11 15.10 7.63 -1.82
CA LYS A 11 15.66 8.16 -3.07
C LYS A 11 14.81 7.84 -4.31
N ILE A 12 13.49 7.79 -4.14
CA ILE A 12 12.55 7.54 -5.23
C ILE A 12 12.43 8.82 -6.04
N SER A 13 12.74 8.73 -7.33
CA SER A 13 12.60 9.86 -8.25
C SER A 13 11.13 10.25 -8.44
N ASP A 14 10.87 11.46 -8.93
CA ASP A 14 9.51 11.87 -9.23
C ASP A 14 8.88 11.06 -10.36
N GLU A 15 9.68 10.63 -11.33
CA GLU A 15 9.26 9.75 -12.41
C GLU A 15 8.83 8.38 -11.88
N GLU A 16 9.63 7.76 -11.02
CA GLU A 16 9.27 6.49 -10.39
C GLU A 16 7.98 6.62 -9.56
N ALA A 17 7.86 7.67 -8.75
CA ALA A 17 6.63 7.87 -7.97
C ALA A 17 5.40 8.15 -8.86
N LEU A 18 5.56 8.79 -10.02
CA LEU A 18 4.48 8.92 -11.01
C LEU A 18 4.12 7.60 -11.67
N ASN A 19 5.09 6.69 -11.87
CA ASN A 19 4.85 5.35 -12.38
C ASN A 19 4.03 4.49 -11.40
N TYR A 20 4.20 4.69 -10.09
CA TYR A 20 3.48 3.89 -9.08
C TYR A 20 1.98 4.17 -9.12
N ARG A 21 1.60 5.42 -9.46
CA ARG A 21 0.20 5.80 -9.71
C ARG A 21 -0.44 5.07 -10.88
N LYS A 22 0.40 4.58 -11.82
CA LYS A 22 -0.01 3.82 -13.01
C LYS A 22 0.06 2.31 -12.77
N GLY A 23 0.38 1.87 -11.55
CA GLY A 23 0.59 0.45 -11.25
C GLY A 23 1.95 -0.09 -11.71
N ILE A 24 2.90 0.77 -12.06
CA ILE A 24 4.25 0.38 -12.49
C ILE A 24 5.22 0.59 -11.33
N PHE A 25 5.64 -0.50 -10.70
CA PHE A 25 6.46 -0.47 -9.48
C PHE A 25 7.88 -0.93 -9.74
N GLY A 26 8.83 -0.27 -9.06
CA GLY A 26 10.21 -0.75 -9.00
C GLY A 26 10.30 -2.06 -8.21
N GLN A 27 11.34 -2.85 -8.47
CA GLN A 27 11.63 -4.09 -7.74
C GLN A 27 12.84 -3.95 -6.82
N THR A 28 13.42 -2.75 -6.74
CA THR A 28 14.57 -2.47 -5.88
C THR A 28 14.14 -2.49 -4.40
N LYS A 29 15.11 -2.70 -3.52
CA LYS A 29 14.87 -2.63 -2.06
C LYS A 29 14.28 -1.29 -1.65
N ASP A 30 14.81 -0.20 -2.18
CA ASP A 30 14.33 1.16 -1.89
C ASP A 30 12.89 1.37 -2.36
N SER A 31 12.52 0.85 -3.53
CA SER A 31 11.14 0.85 -4.02
C SER A 31 10.18 0.15 -3.06
N LYS A 32 10.52 -1.08 -2.64
CA LYS A 32 9.71 -1.83 -1.68
C LYS A 32 9.59 -1.13 -0.33
N CYS A 33 10.69 -0.54 0.14
CA CYS A 33 10.70 0.17 1.42
C CYS A 33 9.97 1.52 1.35
N TYR A 34 9.93 2.18 0.19
CA TYR A 34 9.04 3.30 -0.07
C TYR A 34 7.57 2.87 0.08
N VAL A 35 7.19 1.72 -0.49
CA VAL A 35 5.83 1.18 -0.34
C VAL A 35 5.48 0.95 1.13
N ASN A 36 6.38 0.32 1.89
CA ASN A 36 6.19 0.15 3.34
C ASN A 36 6.05 1.48 4.07
N CYS A 37 6.88 2.47 3.77
CA CYS A 37 6.80 3.79 4.41
C CYS A 37 5.44 4.47 4.19
N ILE A 38 4.91 4.38 2.96
CA ILE A 38 3.58 4.92 2.65
C ILE A 38 2.51 4.19 3.48
N PHE A 39 2.51 2.84 3.50
CA PHE A 39 1.53 2.08 4.27
C PHE A 39 1.62 2.29 5.79
N GLU A 40 2.82 2.43 6.35
CA GLU A 40 2.98 2.73 7.79
C GLU A 40 2.49 4.14 8.14
N ASN A 41 2.76 5.14 7.30
CA ASN A 41 2.27 6.51 7.54
C ASN A 41 0.74 6.63 7.35
N MET A 42 0.15 5.79 6.48
CA MET A 42 -1.31 5.67 6.36
C MET A 42 -1.92 4.77 7.45
N GLN A 43 -1.10 4.23 8.36
CA GLN A 43 -1.51 3.30 9.42
C GLN A 43 -2.16 2.00 8.91
N SER A 44 -2.00 1.68 7.61
CA SER A 44 -2.44 0.42 7.05
C SER A 44 -1.50 -0.72 7.41
N MET A 45 -0.22 -0.44 7.67
CA MET A 45 0.73 -1.43 8.15
C MET A 45 1.39 -1.00 9.45
N LYS A 46 1.82 -2.00 10.23
CA LYS A 46 2.65 -1.79 11.42
C LYS A 46 3.61 -2.96 11.56
N ARG A 47 4.92 -2.70 11.48
CA ARG A 47 5.96 -3.74 11.64
C ARG A 47 5.73 -4.94 10.71
N GLY A 48 5.50 -4.67 9.43
CA GLY A 48 5.28 -5.71 8.41
C GLY A 48 3.90 -6.38 8.43
N LYS A 49 3.00 -6.03 9.37
CA LYS A 49 1.66 -6.61 9.45
C LYS A 49 0.59 -5.67 8.91
N PHE A 50 -0.25 -6.18 8.00
CA PHE A 50 -1.41 -5.45 7.52
C PHE A 50 -2.48 -5.30 8.62
N GLN A 51 -2.93 -4.07 8.85
CA GLN A 51 -3.92 -3.71 9.87
C GLN A 51 -5.33 -3.68 9.26
N VAL A 52 -5.78 -4.84 8.75
CA VAL A 52 -6.97 -4.99 7.91
C VAL A 52 -8.20 -4.29 8.49
N ASP A 53 -8.53 -4.56 9.76
CA ASP A 53 -9.77 -4.07 10.37
C ASP A 53 -9.77 -2.54 10.54
N SER A 54 -8.64 -1.95 10.93
CA SER A 54 -8.51 -0.49 11.00
C SER A 54 -8.45 0.15 9.62
N SER A 55 -7.79 -0.49 8.64
CA SER A 55 -7.75 0.00 7.26
C SER A 55 -9.15 0.02 6.63
N LYS A 56 -9.94 -1.03 6.84
CA LYS A 56 -11.34 -1.10 6.37
C LYS A 56 -12.19 0.00 7.01
N LYS A 57 -12.04 0.22 8.32
CA LYS A 57 -12.75 1.29 9.02
C LYS A 57 -12.37 2.67 8.51
N GLN A 58 -11.09 2.92 8.24
CA GLN A 58 -10.66 4.18 7.62
C GLN A 58 -11.20 4.34 6.20
N ALA A 59 -11.21 3.27 5.40
CA ALA A 59 -11.75 3.27 4.05
C ALA A 59 -13.26 3.59 4.06
N ASP A 60 -14.02 3.00 4.97
CA ASP A 60 -15.46 3.25 5.14
C ASP A 60 -15.77 4.72 5.47
N LEU A 61 -14.91 5.37 6.27
CA LEU A 61 -15.06 6.77 6.69
C LEU A 61 -14.59 7.79 5.65
N LEU A 62 -13.55 7.47 4.87
CA LEU A 62 -12.85 8.45 4.04
C LEU A 62 -13.12 8.30 2.54
N LEU A 63 -13.46 7.09 2.07
CA LEU A 63 -13.65 6.85 0.65
C LEU A 63 -15.07 7.23 0.20
N PRO A 64 -15.21 7.82 -0.98
CA PRO A 64 -16.52 8.00 -1.61
C PRO A 64 -17.16 6.64 -1.96
N ASP A 65 -18.49 6.61 -2.05
CA ASP A 65 -19.26 5.36 -2.16
C ASP A 65 -18.99 4.54 -3.44
N ASP A 66 -18.57 5.19 -4.53
CA ASP A 66 -18.27 4.56 -5.82
C ASP A 66 -16.99 3.70 -5.79
N ILE A 67 -16.05 4.00 -4.90
CA ILE A 67 -14.79 3.24 -4.76
C ILE A 67 -14.66 2.51 -3.42
N LYS A 68 -15.51 2.86 -2.44
CA LYS A 68 -15.48 2.31 -1.08
C LYS A 68 -15.63 0.79 -1.04
N GLY A 69 -16.72 0.26 -1.60
CA GLY A 69 -17.03 -1.18 -1.57
C GLY A 69 -15.90 -2.05 -2.13
N PRO A 70 -15.48 -1.83 -3.40
CA PRO A 70 -14.38 -2.59 -4.01
C PRO A 70 -13.07 -2.50 -3.22
N THR A 71 -12.80 -1.36 -2.58
CA THR A 71 -11.59 -1.19 -1.78
C THR A 71 -11.65 -2.00 -0.49
N ILE A 72 -12.78 -1.99 0.22
CA ILE A 72 -13.00 -2.77 1.44
C ILE A 72 -12.92 -4.27 1.14
N ASP A 73 -13.52 -4.72 0.04
CA ASP A 73 -13.50 -6.11 -0.38
C ASP A 73 -12.07 -6.59 -0.71
N ALA A 74 -11.28 -5.76 -1.39
CA ALA A 74 -9.87 -6.08 -1.65
C ALA A 74 -9.02 -6.12 -0.38
N MET A 75 -9.26 -5.22 0.59
CA MET A 75 -8.59 -5.28 1.89
C MET A 75 -8.91 -6.59 2.61
N GLU A 76 -10.16 -7.05 2.58
CA GLU A 76 -10.55 -8.31 3.19
C GLU A 76 -9.92 -9.51 2.47
N ALA A 77 -9.93 -9.51 1.12
CA ALA A 77 -9.30 -10.56 0.31
C ALA A 77 -7.79 -10.69 0.55
N CYS A 78 -7.13 -9.59 0.97
CA CYS A 78 -5.71 -9.55 1.29
C CYS A 78 -5.39 -9.79 2.76
N ARG A 79 -6.37 -10.19 3.58
CA ARG A 79 -6.13 -10.56 4.98
C ARG A 79 -5.08 -11.67 5.06
N GLY A 80 -4.09 -11.48 5.94
CA GLY A 80 -3.02 -12.45 6.19
C GLY A 80 -2.00 -12.60 5.06
N CYS A 81 -2.08 -11.84 3.95
CA CYS A 81 -1.11 -11.95 2.86
C CYS A 81 0.33 -11.60 3.28
N THR A 82 0.48 -10.87 4.38
CA THR A 82 1.78 -10.48 4.95
C THR A 82 2.32 -11.47 5.98
N ASP A 83 1.56 -12.51 6.34
CA ASP A 83 1.91 -13.39 7.46
C ASP A 83 3.15 -14.24 7.15
N GLY A 84 4.05 -14.32 8.13
CA GLY A 84 5.31 -15.06 8.00
C GLY A 84 6.42 -14.33 7.23
N ILE A 85 6.13 -13.19 6.61
CA ILE A 85 7.15 -12.39 5.89
C ILE A 85 7.97 -11.58 6.90
N LYS A 86 9.29 -11.84 6.95
CA LYS A 86 10.20 -11.22 7.93
C LYS A 86 10.61 -9.79 7.55
N ASP A 87 10.85 -9.56 6.26
CA ASP A 87 11.23 -8.23 5.78
C ASP A 87 9.96 -7.38 5.60
N HIS A 88 9.90 -6.24 6.30
CA HIS A 88 8.71 -5.39 6.28
C HIS A 88 8.47 -4.75 4.90
N CYS A 89 9.54 -4.47 4.15
CA CYS A 89 9.44 -3.90 2.82
C CYS A 89 8.88 -4.92 1.82
N ASP A 90 9.33 -6.17 1.90
CA ASP A 90 8.76 -7.27 1.11
C ASP A 90 7.29 -7.52 1.49
N ALA A 91 6.96 -7.52 2.79
CA ALA A 91 5.58 -7.69 3.25
C ALA A 91 4.65 -6.61 2.68
N ALA A 92 5.12 -5.36 2.69
CA ALA A 92 4.37 -4.25 2.13
C ALA A 92 4.17 -4.38 0.62
N PHE A 93 5.18 -4.88 -0.10
CA PHE A 93 5.07 -5.09 -1.53
C PHE A 93 4.08 -6.23 -1.87
N VAL A 94 4.07 -7.32 -1.11
CA VAL A 94 3.07 -8.38 -1.24
C VAL A 94 1.65 -7.86 -1.00
N LEU A 95 1.46 -7.00 0.00
CA LEU A 95 0.17 -6.34 0.23
C LEU A 95 -0.24 -5.49 -0.97
N LEU A 96 0.67 -4.67 -1.51
CA LEU A 96 0.42 -3.84 -2.68
C LEU A 96 -0.04 -4.66 -3.89
N GLU A 97 0.69 -5.73 -4.22
CA GLU A 97 0.35 -6.63 -5.33
C GLU A 97 -1.02 -7.29 -5.11
N CYS A 98 -1.30 -7.71 -3.87
CA CYS A 98 -2.59 -8.28 -3.52
C CYS A 98 -3.74 -7.28 -3.72
N LEU A 99 -3.58 -6.03 -3.27
CA LEU A 99 -4.62 -5.00 -3.40
C LEU A 99 -4.88 -4.64 -4.87
N LEU A 100 -3.82 -4.51 -5.68
CA LEU A 100 -3.94 -4.26 -7.12
C LEU A 100 -4.66 -5.39 -7.85
N LYS A 101 -4.36 -6.64 -7.48
CA LYS A 101 -5.01 -7.81 -8.07
C LYS A 101 -6.51 -7.86 -7.75
N ASN A 102 -6.91 -7.43 -6.56
CA ASN A 102 -8.29 -7.53 -6.08
C ASN A 102 -9.12 -6.24 -6.25
N ASN A 103 -8.50 -5.10 -6.61
CA ASN A 103 -9.20 -3.85 -6.87
C ASN A 103 -8.57 -3.11 -8.06
N LYS A 104 -9.27 -3.14 -9.21
CA LYS A 104 -8.84 -2.46 -10.44
C LYS A 104 -8.79 -0.93 -10.30
N ASN A 105 -9.52 -0.37 -9.34
CA ASN A 105 -9.54 1.06 -9.04
C ASN A 105 -8.55 1.42 -7.92
N PHE A 106 -7.72 0.46 -7.46
CA PHE A 106 -6.72 0.73 -6.46
C PHE A 106 -5.73 1.78 -6.95
N PHE A 107 -5.47 2.78 -6.11
CA PHE A 107 -4.53 3.85 -6.38
C PHE A 107 -3.46 3.90 -5.29
N PHE A 108 -2.21 4.04 -5.71
CA PHE A 108 -1.07 4.22 -4.83
C PHE A 108 -0.56 5.68 -4.85
N PRO A 109 -0.36 6.35 -3.69
CA PRO A 109 -0.02 7.78 -3.58
C PRO A 109 1.27 8.28 -4.28
#